data_AF-A0A838WS72-F1
#
_entry.id   AF-A0A838WS72-F1
#
_cell.length_a   1.000
_cell.length_b   1.000
_cell.length_c   1.000
_cell.angle_alpha   90.00
_cell.angle_beta   90.00
_cell.angle_gamma   90.00
#
_symmetry.space_group_name_H-M   'P 1'
#
loop_
_entity.id
_entity.type
_entity.pdbx_description
1 polymer ?
#
loop_
_entity_poly.entity_id
_entity_poly.type
_entity_poly.pdbx_seq_one_letter_code
_entity_poly.pdbx_strand_id
1 'polypeptide(L)' 'TIVYYGIAESGRLLVAVRGQVAEVKTAVAAGIASEETVYGGQVITHYIVPNPPENVETILPIHFTSKSEPFRIF' A
#
# COMPACT_ATOMS: atom_id res chain seq x y z
N THR A 1 4.63 1.29 -6.75
CA THR A 1 4.40 -0.12 -7.09
C THR A 1 3.49 -0.77 -6.08
N ILE A 2 2.42 -1.47 -6.49
CA ILE A 2 1.62 -2.30 -5.57
C ILE A 2 2.39 -3.60 -5.32
N VAL A 3 2.65 -3.92 -4.06
CA VAL A 3 3.45 -5.10 -3.67
C VAL A 3 2.61 -6.17 -3.01
N TYR A 4 1.50 -5.79 -2.38
CA TYR A 4 0.64 -6.72 -1.67
C TYR A 4 -0.81 -6.20 -1.62
N TYR A 5 -1.74 -7.14 -1.63
CA TYR A 5 -3.13 -6.93 -1.23
C TYR A 5 -3.59 -8.16 -0.46
N GLY A 6 -4.50 -7.98 0.48
CA GLY A 6 -4.95 -9.07 1.33
C GLY A 6 -6.22 -8.77 2.09
N ILE A 7 -6.75 -9.83 2.72
CA ILE A 7 -7.92 -9.77 3.58
C ILE A 7 -7.43 -9.47 5.00
N ALA A 8 -8.01 -8.46 5.64
CA ALA A 8 -7.73 -8.06 7.03
C ALA A 8 -8.86 -8.50 7.98
N GLU A 9 -9.56 -9.58 7.60
CA GLU A 9 -10.76 -10.13 8.23
C GLU A 9 -11.90 -9.10 8.41
N SER A 10 -13.04 -9.53 8.96
CA SER A 10 -14.21 -8.66 9.20
C SER A 10 -14.66 -7.82 7.98
N GLY A 11 -14.53 -8.38 6.77
CA GLY A 11 -14.86 -7.70 5.51
C GLY A 11 -13.88 -6.59 5.11
N ARG A 12 -12.73 -6.46 5.78
CA ARG A 12 -11.72 -5.45 5.52
C ARG A 12 -10.68 -5.96 4.53
N LEU A 13 -10.19 -5.05 3.70
CA LEU A 13 -9.10 -5.30 2.79
C LEU A 13 -7.96 -4.34 3.08
N LEU A 14 -6.75 -4.75 2.70
CA LEU A 14 -5.56 -3.92 2.77
C LEU A 14 -4.78 -3.99 1.46
N VAL A 15 -4.12 -2.89 1.12
CA VAL A 15 -3.21 -2.79 -0.02
C VAL A 15 -1.94 -2.13 0.46
N ALA A 16 -0.78 -2.67 0.06
CA ALA A 16 0.52 -2.08 0.34
C ALA A 16 1.19 -1.62 -0.95
N VAL A 17 1.75 -0.42 -0.90
CA VAL A 17 2.48 0.21 -2.00
C VAL A 17 3.90 0.58 -1.57
N ARG A 18 4.85 0.47 -2.50
CA ARG A 18 6.27 0.83 -2.32
C ARG A 18 6.71 1.81 -3.40
N GLY A 19 7.64 2.69 -3.04
CA GLY A 19 8.23 3.70 -3.90
C GLY A 19 8.88 4.81 -3.08
N GLN A 20 9.30 5.88 -3.76
CA GLN A 20 9.82 7.07 -3.10
C GLN A 20 8.75 7.71 -2.20
N VAL A 21 9.15 8.20 -1.03
CA VAL A 21 8.20 8.71 -0.01
C VAL A 21 7.26 9.80 -0.54
N ALA A 22 7.73 10.66 -1.43
CA ALA A 22 6.92 11.71 -2.05
C ALA A 22 5.81 11.10 -2.94
N GLU A 23 6.18 10.15 -3.80
CA GLU A 23 5.24 9.43 -4.67
C GLU A 23 4.23 8.60 -3.85
N VAL A 24 4.70 7.94 -2.78
CA VAL A 24 3.82 7.16 -1.88
C VAL A 24 2.81 8.08 -1.21
N LYS A 25 3.20 9.27 -0.74
CA LYS A 25 2.27 10.24 -0.15
C LYS A 25 1.20 10.67 -1.13
N THR A 26 1.59 11.00 -2.36
CA THR A 26 0.65 11.39 -3.42
C THR A 26 -0.31 10.25 -3.77
N ALA A 27 0.21 9.03 -3.91
CA ALA A 27 -0.60 7.86 -4.24
C ALA A 27 -1.61 7.51 -3.12
N VAL A 28 -1.17 7.54 -1.86
CA VAL A 28 -2.05 7.27 -0.70
C VAL A 28 -3.12 8.36 -0.57
N ALA A 29 -2.76 9.63 -0.74
CA ALA A 29 -3.73 10.73 -0.71
C ALA A 29 -4.81 10.58 -1.79
N ALA A 30 -4.42 10.23 -3.02
CA ALA A 30 -5.37 9.96 -4.10
C ALA A 30 -6.26 8.75 -3.82
N GLY A 31 -5.70 7.68 -3.24
CA GLY A 31 -6.46 6.51 -2.83
C GLY A 31 -7.49 6.82 -1.73
N ILE A 32 -7.14 7.67 -0.76
CA ILE A 32 -8.08 8.11 0.28
C ILE A 32 -9.20 8.95 -0.34
N ALA A 33 -8.88 9.90 -1.21
CA ALA A 33 -9.87 10.73 -1.88
C ALA A 33 -10.85 9.93 -2.76
N SER A 34 -10.44 8.75 -3.25
CA SER A 34 -11.32 7.88 -4.04
C SER A 34 -12.49 7.30 -3.25
N GLU A 35 -12.44 7.30 -1.91
CA GLU A 35 -13.55 6.86 -1.04
C GLU A 35 -14.87 7.54 -1.40
N GLU A 36 -14.84 8.85 -1.66
CA GLU A 36 -16.01 9.66 -1.99
C GLU A 36 -16.71 9.22 -3.29
N THR A 37 -15.99 8.52 -4.16
CA THR A 37 -16.47 8.09 -5.48
C THR A 37 -17.00 6.66 -5.49
N VAL A 38 -16.75 5.88 -4.43
CA VAL A 38 -17.15 4.48 -4.34
C VAL A 38 -18.35 4.34 -3.42
N TYR A 39 -19.48 3.89 -3.96
CA TYR A 39 -20.69 3.64 -3.16
C TYR A 39 -20.43 2.61 -2.05
N GLY A 40 -20.57 3.05 -0.79
CA GLY A 40 -20.31 2.21 0.37
C GLY A 40 -18.83 1.92 0.64
N GLY A 41 -17.92 2.58 -0.09
CA GLY A 41 -16.49 2.53 0.19
C GLY A 41 -16.17 3.30 1.46
N GLN A 42 -15.30 2.75 2.31
CA GLN A 42 -14.81 3.43 3.50
C GLN A 42 -13.33 3.13 3.73
N VAL A 43 -12.51 4.16 3.91
CA VAL A 43 -11.11 3.99 4.36
C VAL A 43 -11.08 3.96 5.88
N ILE A 44 -10.69 2.82 6.43
CA ILE A 44 -10.66 2.62 7.88
C ILE A 44 -9.39 3.21 8.49
N THR A 45 -8.23 2.98 7.85
CA THR A 45 -6.93 3.44 8.33
C THR A 45 -5.90 3.42 7.21
N HIS A 46 -4.87 4.26 7.34
CA HIS A 46 -3.69 4.26 6.48
C HIS A 46 -2.46 4.65 7.31
N TYR A 47 -1.29 4.21 6.87
CA TYR A 47 -0.02 4.59 7.49
C TYR A 47 1.10 4.56 6.46
N ILE A 48 2.06 5.48 6.57
CA ILE A 48 3.22 5.58 5.67
C ILE A 48 4.48 5.48 6.51
N VAL A 49 5.35 4.53 6.18
CA VAL A 49 6.68 4.36 6.77
C VAL A 49 7.72 4.83 5.76
N PRO A 50 8.37 6.00 5.95
CA PRO A 50 9.33 6.53 4.97
C PRO A 50 10.57 5.65 4.76
N ASN A 51 11.07 5.03 5.83
CA ASN A 51 12.25 4.18 5.81
C ASN A 51 12.02 2.97 6.73
N PRO A 52 11.31 1.93 6.25
CA PRO A 52 11.03 0.75 7.05
C PRO A 52 12.35 0.01 7.38
N PRO A 53 12.56 -0.41 8.64
CA PRO A 53 13.73 -1.21 9.00
C PRO A 53 13.75 -2.53 8.22
N GLU A 54 14.94 -3.05 7.94
CA GLU A 54 15.15 -4.30 7.17
C GLU A 54 14.28 -5.46 7.69
N ASN A 55 14.28 -5.70 9.01
CA ASN A 55 13.47 -6.75 9.62
C ASN A 55 11.96 -6.62 9.31
N VAL A 56 11.45 -5.39 9.24
CA VAL A 56 10.03 -5.14 8.89
C VAL A 56 9.79 -5.52 7.44
N GLU A 57 10.71 -5.20 6.54
CA GLU A 57 10.62 -5.59 5.13
C GLU A 57 10.74 -7.09 4.91
N THR A 58 11.57 -7.77 5.71
CA THR A 58 11.78 -9.22 5.60
C THR A 58 10.59 -10.03 6.10
N ILE A 59 9.98 -9.60 7.20
CA ILE A 59 8.93 -10.37 7.89
C ILE A 59 7.52 -10.02 7.40
N LEU A 60 7.24 -8.73 7.15
CA LEU A 60 5.92 -8.32 6.70
C LEU A 60 5.80 -8.46 5.17
N PRO A 61 4.58 -8.68 4.65
CA PRO A 61 4.34 -8.82 3.21
C PRO A 61 4.36 -7.45 2.50
N ILE A 62 5.48 -6.74 2.58
CA ILE A 62 5.68 -5.40 2.01
C ILE A 62 6.90 -5.34 1.08
N HIS A 63 7.62 -6.45 0.93
CA HIS A 63 8.74 -6.54 -0.01
C HIS A 63 8.25 -6.69 -1.45
N PHE A 64 9.07 -6.27 -2.41
CA PHE A 64 8.84 -6.56 -3.82
C PHE A 64 8.85 -8.07 -4.06
N THR A 65 7.96 -8.52 -4.94
CA THR A 65 7.86 -9.91 -5.41
C THR A 65 8.18 -9.98 -6.90
N SER A 66 8.44 -11.19 -7.42
CA SER A 66 8.66 -11.41 -8.85
C SER A 66 7.50 -10.91 -9.72
N LYS A 67 6.28 -10.89 -9.19
CA LYS A 67 5.08 -10.37 -9.88
C LYS A 67 5.07 -8.85 -9.96
N SER A 68 5.59 -8.17 -8.95
CA SER A 68 5.64 -6.70 -8.90
C SER A 68 6.86 -6.10 -9.59
N GLU A 69 7.88 -6.91 -9.86
CA GLU A 69 9.16 -6.46 -10.42
C GLU A 69 9.04 -5.65 -11.72
N PRO A 70 8.18 -6.00 -12.70
CA PRO A 70 7.99 -5.20 -13.91
C PRO A 70 7.48 -3.78 -13.65
N PHE A 71 6.90 -3.53 -12.48
CA PHE A 71 6.33 -2.25 -12.09
C PHE A 71 7.20 -1.53 -11.05
N ARG A 72 8.37 -2.07 -10.70
CA ARG A 72 9.32 -1.42 -9.79
C ARG A 72 9.98 -0.28 -10.54
N ILE A 73 9.73 0.93 -10.06
CA ILE A 73 10.32 2.16 -10.58
C ILE A 73 11.51 2.52 -9.70
N PHE A 74 12.58 3.00 -10.34
CA PHE A 74 13.93 3.19 -9.77
C PHE A 74 13.97 4.03 -8.49
#